data_AF-A0A2I0V7A6-F1
#
_entry.id   AF-A0A2I0V7A6-F1
#
_cell.length_a   1.000
_cell.length_b   1.000
_cell.length_c   1.000
_cell.angle_alpha   90.00
_cell.angle_beta   90.00
_cell.angle_gamma   90.00
#
_symmetry.space_group_name_H-M   'P 1'
#
loop_
_entity.id
_entity.type
_entity.pdbx_description
1 polymer ?
#
loop_
_entity_poly.entity_id
_entity_poly.type
_entity_poly.pdbx_seq_one_letter_code
_entity_poly.pdbx_strand_id
1 'polypeptide(L)'
;MIKDSSHLSRICQNEGESLKEYFQRFSTEAQQIPGVDPELLRGVFLGGLRPGPFYSALMRDTVHSYADLIHRVEAQISVDDAINAHRK
;
A
#
# COMPACT_ATOMS: atom_id res chain seq x y z
N MET A 1 0.18 -18.40 -16.57
CA MET A 1 1.39 -18.16 -15.76
C MET A 1 0.94 -18.06 -14.32
N ILE A 2 1.49 -18.85 -13.40
CA ILE A 2 1.23 -18.70 -11.96
C ILE A 2 1.92 -17.40 -11.54
N LYS A 3 1.21 -16.52 -10.83
CA LYS A 3 1.81 -15.32 -10.24
C LYS A 3 2.45 -15.73 -8.93
N ASP A 4 3.75 -15.49 -8.80
CA ASP A 4 4.50 -15.75 -7.57
C ASP A 4 4.77 -14.43 -6.84
N SER A 5 5.24 -14.49 -5.59
CA SER A 5 5.45 -13.31 -4.74
C SER A 5 6.39 -12.25 -5.34
N SER A 6 7.27 -12.62 -6.28
CA SER A 6 8.11 -11.71 -7.06
C SER A 6 7.32 -10.80 -8.04
N HIS A 7 6.05 -11.15 -8.31
CA HIS A 7 5.16 -10.28 -9.06
C HIS A 7 4.80 -9.02 -8.26
N LEU A 8 4.62 -9.15 -6.95
CA LEU A 8 4.21 -8.04 -6.08
C LEU A 8 5.27 -6.95 -5.97
N SER A 9 6.56 -7.31 -6.05
CA SER A 9 7.65 -6.32 -6.05
C SER A 9 7.70 -5.46 -7.32
N ARG A 10 6.94 -5.81 -8.37
CA ARG A 10 6.78 -4.97 -9.57
C ARG A 10 5.64 -3.96 -9.44
N ILE A 11 4.83 -4.06 -8.39
CA ILE A 11 3.68 -3.18 -8.17
C ILE A 11 4.16 -1.98 -7.34
N CYS A 12 4.52 -0.92 -8.06
CA CYS A 12 4.91 0.35 -7.46
C CYS A 12 3.80 1.39 -7.67
N GLN A 13 3.73 2.35 -6.75
CA GLN A 13 2.86 3.51 -6.86
C GLN A 13 3.36 4.41 -7.99
N ASN A 14 2.49 4.67 -8.95
CA ASN A 14 2.80 5.50 -10.12
C ASN A 14 2.82 7.01 -9.77
N GLU A 15 3.36 7.82 -10.68
CA GLU A 15 3.27 9.27 -10.55
C GLU A 15 1.84 9.78 -10.73
N GLY A 16 1.36 10.60 -9.79
CA GLY A 16 -0.01 11.09 -9.76
C GLY A 16 -1.06 10.08 -9.30
N GLU A 17 -0.67 8.82 -9.05
CA GLU A 17 -1.57 7.80 -8.54
C GLU A 17 -1.85 8.00 -7.05
N SER A 18 -3.13 7.98 -6.68
CA SER A 18 -3.55 8.09 -5.29
C SER A 18 -3.15 6.85 -4.48
N LEU A 19 -3.01 7.00 -3.16
CA LEU A 19 -2.74 5.88 -2.27
C LEU A 19 -3.83 4.80 -2.37
N LYS A 20 -5.08 5.21 -2.58
CA LYS A 20 -6.23 4.32 -2.74
C LYS A 20 -6.11 3.44 -3.98
N GLU A 21 -5.80 4.04 -5.13
CA GLU A 21 -5.63 3.31 -6.40
C GLU A 21 -4.47 2.32 -6.31
N TYR A 22 -3.33 2.77 -5.76
CA TYR A 22 -2.18 1.91 -5.54
C TYR A 22 -2.52 0.71 -4.63
N PHE A 23 -3.15 0.99 -3.48
CA PHE A 23 -3.52 -0.05 -2.51
C PHE A 23 -4.51 -1.07 -3.09
N GLN A 24 -5.48 -0.63 -3.88
CA GLN A 24 -6.43 -1.52 -4.54
C GLN A 24 -5.75 -2.44 -5.55
N ARG A 25 -4.86 -1.89 -6.39
CA ARG A 25 -4.07 -2.69 -7.35
C ARG A 25 -3.20 -3.72 -6.64
N PHE A 26 -2.46 -3.29 -5.63
CA PHE A 26 -1.59 -4.17 -4.85
C PHE A 26 -2.40 -5.29 -4.18
N SER A 27 -3.51 -4.95 -3.53
CA SER A 27 -4.36 -5.93 -2.83
C SER A 27 -5.00 -6.94 -3.78
N THR A 28 -5.46 -6.49 -4.95
CA THR A 28 -6.03 -7.36 -5.98
C THR A 28 -5.00 -8.41 -6.43
N GLU A 29 -3.76 -7.97 -6.65
CA GLU A 29 -2.67 -8.85 -7.07
C GLU A 29 -2.22 -9.79 -5.94
N ALA A 30 -2.14 -9.30 -4.71
CA ALA A 30 -1.81 -10.12 -3.54
C ALA A 30 -2.85 -11.22 -3.28
N GLN A 31 -4.14 -10.93 -3.48
CA GLN A 31 -5.22 -11.91 -3.33
C GLN A 31 -5.17 -13.05 -4.37
N GLN A 32 -4.57 -12.81 -5.54
CA GLN A 32 -4.40 -13.85 -6.57
C GLN A 32 -3.28 -14.84 -6.24
N ILE A 33 -2.47 -14.55 -5.22
CA ILE A 33 -1.33 -15.37 -4.81
C ILE A 33 -1.63 -15.94 -3.41
N PRO A 34 -2.13 -17.18 -3.30
CA PRO A 34 -2.42 -17.77 -2.00
C PRO A 34 -1.13 -18.04 -1.22
N GLY A 35 -1.17 -17.86 0.10
CA GLY A 35 -0.07 -18.22 1.00
C GLY A 35 1.12 -17.26 1.01
N VAL A 36 0.97 -16.02 0.52
CA VAL A 36 2.02 -15.00 0.65
C VAL A 36 2.19 -14.60 2.12
N ASP A 37 3.43 -14.60 2.57
CA ASP A 37 3.79 -14.19 3.93
C ASP A 37 3.44 -12.70 4.17
N PRO A 38 2.73 -12.36 5.27
CA PRO A 38 2.38 -10.97 5.58
C PRO A 38 3.58 -10.03 5.74
N GLU A 39 4.71 -10.52 6.25
CA GLU A 39 5.95 -9.73 6.37
C GLU A 39 6.52 -9.41 4.99
N LEU A 40 6.41 -10.36 4.05
CA LEU A 40 6.78 -10.13 2.65
C LEU A 40 5.85 -9.09 2.03
N LEU A 41 4.52 -9.20 2.20
CA LEU A 41 3.55 -8.21 1.73
C LEU A 41 3.87 -6.81 2.24
N ARG A 42 4.17 -6.68 3.53
CA ARG A 42 4.59 -5.41 4.14
C ARG A 42 5.85 -4.87 3.45
N GLY A 43 6.87 -5.71 3.29
CA GLY A 43 8.14 -5.31 2.68
C GLY A 43 7.98 -4.83 1.23
N VAL A 44 7.27 -5.60 0.40
CA VAL A 44 7.07 -5.23 -1.02
C VAL A 44 6.13 -4.03 -1.18
N PHE A 45 5.11 -3.88 -0.33
CA PHE A 45 4.24 -2.70 -0.34
C PHE A 45 5.02 -1.43 0.01
N LEU A 46 5.81 -1.47 1.10
CA LEU A 46 6.64 -0.35 1.50
C LEU A 46 7.69 -0.01 0.43
N GLY A 47 8.28 -1.02 -0.21
CA GLY A 47 9.22 -0.84 -1.30
C GLY A 47 8.61 -0.27 -2.59
N GLY A 48 7.32 -0.53 -2.82
CA GLY A 48 6.58 0.01 -3.97
C GLY A 48 6.00 1.41 -3.74
N LEU A 49 5.90 1.88 -2.49
CA LEU A 49 5.35 3.17 -2.15
C LEU A 49 6.29 4.32 -2.53
N ARG A 50 5.76 5.43 -3.08
CA ARG A 50 6.61 6.59 -3.39
C ARG A 50 7.06 7.29 -2.10
N PRO A 51 8.30 7.80 -2.06
CA PRO A 51 8.74 8.67 -0.97
C PRO A 51 7.82 9.89 -0.83
N GLY A 52 7.38 10.17 0.39
CA GLY A 52 6.47 11.27 0.68
C GLY A 52 6.08 11.36 2.16
N PRO A 53 5.15 12.27 2.51
CA PRO A 53 4.71 12.46 3.89
C PRO A 53 4.17 11.18 4.53
N PHE A 54 3.34 10.43 3.79
CA PHE A 54 2.77 9.17 4.26
C PHE A 54 3.84 8.10 4.46
N TYR A 55 4.73 7.87 3.48
CA TYR A 55 5.87 6.95 3.65
C TYR A 55 6.72 7.31 4.88
N SER A 56 7.00 8.59 5.08
CA SER A 56 7.77 9.08 6.23
C SER A 56 7.06 8.84 7.57
N ALA A 57 5.73 8.98 7.60
CA ALA A 57 4.92 8.66 8.77
C ALA A 57 4.96 7.16 9.09
N LEU A 58 4.84 6.29 8.08
CA LEU A 58 4.95 4.85 8.26
C LEU A 58 6.31 4.43 8.83
N MET A 59 7.40 5.05 8.36
CA MET A 59 8.75 4.77 8.87
C MET A 59 8.93 5.27 10.31
N ARG A 60 8.36 6.44 10.65
CA ARG A 60 8.43 7.01 12.00
C ARG A 60 7.64 6.20 13.02
N ASP A 61 6.40 5.87 12.68
CA ASP A 61 5.48 5.17 13.58
C ASP A 61 5.73 3.65 13.59
N THR A 62 6.83 3.21 12.95
CA THR A 62 7.34 1.83 12.92
C THR A 62 6.23 0.81 12.72
N VAL A 63 5.72 0.69 11.49
CA VAL A 63 4.69 -0.31 11.19
C VAL A 63 5.26 -1.72 11.42
N HIS A 64 4.78 -2.42 12.47
CA HIS A 64 5.33 -3.71 12.87
C HIS A 64 4.67 -4.91 12.18
N SER A 65 3.45 -4.76 11.69
CA SER A 65 2.72 -5.85 11.02
C SER A 65 2.04 -5.38 9.74
N TYR A 66 1.69 -6.33 8.87
CA TYR A 66 0.87 -6.03 7.69
C TYR A 66 -0.51 -5.48 8.08
N ALA A 67 -1.11 -5.96 9.18
CA ALA A 67 -2.39 -5.45 9.66
C ALA A 67 -2.32 -3.96 10.07
N ASP A 68 -1.26 -3.57 10.78
CA ASP A 68 -1.02 -2.16 11.14
C ASP A 68 -0.83 -1.29 9.90
N LEU A 69 -0.16 -1.83 8.88
CA LEU A 69 0.03 -1.15 7.59
C LEU A 69 -1.33 -0.85 6.95
N ILE A 70 -2.20 -1.85 6.86
CA ILE A 70 -3.53 -1.70 6.26
C ILE A 70 -4.33 -0.65 7.01
N HIS A 71 -4.37 -0.72 8.34
CA HIS A 71 -5.11 0.25 9.15
C HIS A 71 -4.63 1.70 8.89
N ARG A 72 -3.32 1.93 8.77
CA ARG A 72 -2.77 3.25 8.45
C ARG A 72 -3.07 3.70 7.03
N VAL A 73 -3.02 2.77 6.07
CA VAL A 73 -3.37 3.04 4.67
C VAL A 73 -4.85 3.45 4.57
N GLU A 74 -5.75 2.71 5.20
CA GLU A 74 -7.19 3.02 5.21
C GLU A 74 -7.48 4.36 5.89
N ALA A 75 -6.82 4.65 7.02
CA ALA A 75 -6.93 5.94 7.69
C ALA A 75 -6.46 7.09 6.79
N GLN A 76 -5.33 6.94 6.10
CA GLN A 76 -4.83 7.95 5.17
C GLN A 76 -5.76 8.14 3.97
N ILE A 77 -6.29 7.05 3.39
CA ILE A 77 -7.27 7.12 2.30
C ILE A 77 -8.51 7.89 2.73
N SER A 78 -9.00 7.65 3.95
CA SER A 78 -10.15 8.39 4.48
C SER A 78 -9.87 9.89 4.63
N VAL A 79 -8.68 10.25 5.09
CA VAL A 79 -8.23 11.66 5.16
C VAL A 79 -8.15 12.28 3.76
N ASP A 80 -7.55 11.58 2.80
CA ASP A 80 -7.41 12.04 1.41
C ASP A 80 -8.79 12.24 0.74
N ASP A 81 -9.70 11.28 0.92
CA ASP A 81 -11.08 11.36 0.41
C ASP A 81 -11.84 12.54 1.04
N ALA A 82 -11.69 12.78 2.35
CA ALA A 82 -12.31 13.91 3.03
C ALA A 82 -11.79 15.27 2.54
N ILE A 83 -10.48 15.39 2.33
CA ILE A 83 -9.85 16.60 1.77
C ILE A 83 -10.35 16.86 0.35
N ASN A 84 -10.41 15.81 -0.48
CA ASN A 84 -10.89 15.92 -1.86
C ASN A 84 -12.38 16.27 -1.93
N ALA A 85 -13.20 15.77 -1.00
CA ALA A 85 -14.61 16.11 -0.91
C ALA A 85 -14.85 17.60 -0.55
N HIS A 86 -14.02 18.18 0.31
CA HIS A 86 -14.11 19.60 0.68
C HIS A 86 -13.56 20.56 -0.39
N ARG A 87 -12.87 20.04 -1.40
CA ARG A 87 -12.28 20.84 -2.49
C ARG A 87 -13.20 20.96 -3.71
N LYS A 88 -14.31 20.24 -3.74
CA LYS A 88 -15.35 20.30 -4.78
C LYS A 88 -16.45 21.27 -4.39
#